data_AF-A0A7S3I2M9-F1
#
_entry.id   AF-A0A7S3I2M9-F1
#
_cell.length_a   1.000
_cell.length_b   1.000
_cell.length_c   1.000
_cell.angle_alpha   90.00
_cell.angle_beta   90.00
_cell.angle_gamma   90.00
#
_symmetry.space_group_name_H-M   'P 1'
#
loop_
_entity.id
_entity.type
_entity.pdbx_description
1 polymer ?
#
loop_
_entity_poly.entity_id
_entity_poly.type
_entity_poly.pdbx_seq_one_letter_code
_entity_poly.pdbx_strand_id
1 'polypeptide(L)'
;MAGTIKSFRGVLKSMDMFGAPLPGFNIRGRSTVRTMGGGVLSIFIFAIVLLFATVKLKTLLLRSNPTLSVVTLEDEFDEKDKYETQEEGFMMGFRLERSTSGSLRSNPRYLKWIARYREIVDGVKKHERLIALHPCTEEDYAKFHQPAKRAAAHVEKMKKSRRGLMCLDWANENFQ
;
A
#
# COMPACT_ATOMS: atom_id res chain seq x y z
N MET A 1 11.44 -46.77 24.28
CA MET A 1 12.11 -45.47 23.99
C MET A 1 13.14 -45.51 22.85
N ALA A 2 13.73 -46.66 22.48
CA ALA A 2 14.74 -46.72 21.41
C ALA A 2 14.22 -46.48 19.97
N GLY A 3 12.93 -46.74 19.70
CA GLY A 3 12.32 -46.53 18.38
C GLY A 3 12.15 -45.05 18.00
N THR A 4 11.78 -44.20 18.95
CA THR A 4 11.54 -42.76 18.75
C THR A 4 12.83 -42.02 18.40
N ILE A 5 13.95 -42.40 19.02
CA ILE A 5 15.26 -41.80 18.78
C ILE A 5 15.80 -42.16 17.39
N LYS A 6 15.56 -43.40 16.91
CA LYS A 6 15.93 -43.80 15.54
C LYS A 6 15.10 -43.06 14.49
N SER A 7 13.82 -42.84 14.75
CA SER A 7 12.93 -42.05 13.89
C SER A 7 13.41 -40.59 13.77
N PHE A 8 13.71 -39.95 14.91
CA PHE A 8 14.19 -38.57 14.94
C PHE A 8 15.51 -38.38 14.19
N ARG A 9 16.45 -39.32 14.35
CA ARG A 9 17.74 -39.28 13.64
C ARG A 9 17.58 -39.40 12.12
N GLY A 10 16.59 -40.15 11.66
CA GLY A 10 16.25 -40.28 10.24
C GLY A 10 15.72 -38.98 9.66
N VAL A 11 14.79 -38.33 10.36
CA VAL A 11 14.20 -37.04 9.99
C VAL A 11 15.28 -35.94 9.96
N LEU A 12 16.15 -35.89 10.97
CA LEU A 12 17.18 -34.87 11.02
C LEU A 12 18.16 -34.96 9.84
N LYS A 13 18.50 -36.19 9.42
CA LYS A 13 19.35 -36.41 8.24
C LYS A 13 18.62 -36.13 6.93
N SER A 14 17.30 -36.29 6.85
CA SER A 14 16.55 -35.97 5.63
C SER A 14 16.40 -34.46 5.44
N MET A 15 16.42 -33.67 6.51
CA MET A 15 16.35 -32.21 6.48
C MET A 15 17.68 -31.51 6.16
N ASP A 16 18.80 -32.24 6.08
CA ASP A 16 20.09 -31.68 5.70
C ASP A 16 20.11 -31.27 4.22
N MET A 17 20.12 -29.96 3.96
CA MET A 17 20.21 -29.39 2.61
C MET A 17 21.64 -29.34 2.06
N PHE A 18 22.66 -29.53 2.90
CA PHE A 18 24.07 -29.40 2.54
C PHE A 18 24.72 -30.75 2.22
N GLY A 19 23.92 -31.76 1.86
CA GLY A 19 24.41 -33.09 1.55
C GLY A 19 25.31 -33.09 0.30
N ALA A 20 26.55 -33.53 0.45
CA ALA A 20 27.47 -33.65 -0.68
C ALA A 20 27.10 -34.87 -1.56
N PRO A 21 27.15 -34.75 -2.90
CA PRO A 21 26.93 -35.89 -3.78
C PRO A 21 28.06 -36.91 -3.60
N LEU A 22 27.71 -38.20 -3.62
CA LEU A 22 28.69 -39.27 -3.63
C LEU A 22 29.29 -39.41 -5.06
N PRO A 23 30.60 -39.68 -5.19
CA PRO A 23 31.17 -40.07 -6.49
C PRO A 23 30.45 -41.33 -6.99
N GLY A 24 30.39 -41.55 -8.31
CA GLY A 24 29.49 -42.47 -9.05
C GLY A 24 29.47 -43.97 -8.66
N PHE A 25 30.04 -44.34 -7.52
CA PHE A 25 29.91 -45.63 -6.87
C PHE A 25 28.67 -45.66 -5.97
N ASN A 26 27.80 -46.64 -6.19
CA ASN A 26 26.56 -46.80 -5.45
C ASN A 26 26.83 -47.34 -4.03
N ILE A 27 27.18 -46.47 -3.09
CA ILE A 27 27.37 -46.85 -1.69
C ILE A 27 26.00 -46.88 -1.00
N ARG A 28 25.46 -48.09 -0.81
CA ARG A 28 24.21 -48.37 -0.08
C ARG A 28 22.95 -47.69 -0.67
N GLY A 29 22.88 -47.51 -1.99
CA GLY A 29 21.68 -46.97 -2.64
C GLY A 29 21.46 -45.48 -2.44
N ARG A 30 22.47 -44.73 -1.96
CA ARG A 30 22.36 -43.28 -1.68
C ARG A 30 23.18 -42.49 -2.67
N SER A 31 22.62 -41.38 -3.17
CA SER A 31 23.30 -40.43 -4.05
C SER A 31 24.00 -39.29 -3.30
N THR A 32 23.67 -39.08 -2.02
CA THR A 32 24.19 -37.97 -1.20
C THR A 32 24.58 -38.41 0.21
N VAL A 33 25.66 -37.85 0.75
CA VAL A 33 26.04 -37.99 2.16
C VAL A 33 25.43 -36.86 2.95
N ARG A 34 24.45 -37.18 3.79
CA ARG A 34 23.82 -36.24 4.71
C ARG A 34 24.29 -36.46 6.14
N THR A 35 24.59 -35.38 6.82
CA THR A 35 25.10 -35.37 8.19
C THR A 35 24.03 -34.89 9.16
N MET A 36 24.16 -35.27 10.44
CA MET A 36 23.25 -34.72 11.46
C MET A 36 23.53 -33.24 11.73
N GLY A 37 24.81 -32.83 11.69
CA GLY A 37 25.20 -31.43 11.88
C GLY A 37 24.58 -30.53 10.81
N GLY A 38 24.64 -30.94 9.54
CA GLY A 38 24.00 -30.23 8.43
C GLY A 38 22.47 -30.15 8.58
N GLY A 39 21.84 -31.21 9.11
CA GLY A 39 20.41 -31.21 9.45
C GLY A 39 20.03 -30.17 10.51
N VAL A 40 20.78 -30.09 11.60
CA VAL A 40 20.57 -29.07 12.66
C VAL A 40 20.76 -27.66 12.11
N LEU A 41 21.82 -27.44 11.33
CA LEU A 41 22.09 -26.15 10.71
C LEU A 41 20.97 -25.74 9.74
N SER A 42 20.47 -26.69 8.95
CA SER A 42 19.36 -26.45 8.01
C SER A 42 18.09 -26.04 8.76
N ILE A 43 17.76 -26.70 9.87
CA ILE A 43 16.62 -26.32 10.73
C ILE A 43 16.77 -24.89 11.28
N PHE A 44 17.98 -24.52 11.71
CA PHE A 44 18.25 -23.17 12.20
C PHE A 44 18.05 -22.11 11.11
N ILE A 45 18.54 -22.36 9.90
CA ILE A 45 18.33 -21.47 8.75
C ILE A 45 16.83 -21.34 8.43
N PHE A 46 16.10 -22.46 8.37
CA PHE A 46 14.65 -22.44 8.14
C PHE A 46 13.91 -21.63 9.21
N ALA A 47 14.32 -21.72 10.49
CA ALA A 47 13.73 -20.93 11.56
C ALA A 47 13.92 -19.41 11.34
N ILE A 48 15.13 -18.98 10.94
CA ILE A 48 15.40 -17.57 10.63
C ILE A 48 14.57 -17.10 9.43
N VAL A 49 14.53 -17.88 8.36
CA VAL A 49 13.74 -17.56 7.16
C VAL A 49 12.26 -17.46 7.48
N LEU A 50 11.73 -18.37 8.32
CA LEU A 50 10.32 -18.37 8.73
C LEU A 50 10.01 -17.13 9.59
N LEU A 51 10.88 -16.77 10.53
CA LEU A 51 10.75 -15.51 11.28
C LEU A 51 10.70 -14.30 10.34
N PHE A 52 11.62 -14.21 9.39
CA PHE A 52 11.61 -13.13 8.40
C PHE A 52 10.34 -13.11 7.55
N ALA A 53 9.87 -14.28 7.11
CA ALA A 53 8.64 -14.43 6.35
C ALA A 53 7.41 -13.95 7.14
N THR A 54 7.33 -14.25 8.44
CA THR A 54 6.21 -13.78 9.29
C THR A 54 6.18 -12.26 9.43
N VAL A 55 7.36 -11.62 9.55
CA VAL A 55 7.48 -10.16 9.61
C VAL A 55 7.00 -9.54 8.30
N LYS A 56 7.46 -10.07 7.16
CA LYS A 56 7.03 -9.59 5.83
C LYS A 56 5.54 -9.83 5.58
N LEU A 57 5.01 -10.99 5.98
CA LEU A 57 3.59 -11.30 5.89
C LEU A 57 2.74 -10.35 6.72
N LYS A 58 3.18 -10.01 7.94
CA LYS A 58 2.52 -9.00 8.77
C LYS A 58 2.51 -7.63 8.08
N THR A 59 3.63 -7.19 7.51
CA THR A 59 3.69 -5.93 6.75
C THR A 59 2.74 -5.94 5.56
N LEU A 60 2.65 -7.06 4.83
CA LEU A 60 1.76 -7.24 3.69
C LEU A 60 0.28 -7.23 4.11
N LEU A 61 -0.09 -7.98 5.15
CA LEU A 61 -1.45 -8.04 5.69
C LEU A 61 -1.92 -6.70 6.26
N LEU A 62 -1.05 -6.01 7.00
CA LEU A 62 -1.35 -4.68 7.55
C LEU A 62 -1.32 -3.58 6.49
N ARG A 63 -1.00 -3.92 5.22
CA ARG A 63 -0.89 -2.97 4.11
C ARG A 63 0.00 -1.78 4.46
N SER A 64 0.96 -1.99 5.36
CA SER A 64 1.88 -0.96 5.88
C SER A 64 3.08 -0.75 4.95
N ASN A 65 2.90 -1.02 3.65
CA ASN A 65 3.87 -0.66 2.63
C ASN A 65 3.54 0.75 2.18
N PRO A 66 4.33 1.78 2.55
CA PRO A 66 4.35 3.02 1.81
C PRO A 66 5.02 2.73 0.46
N THR A 67 4.28 2.12 -0.47
CA THR A 67 4.78 1.90 -1.82
C THR A 67 4.83 3.27 -2.50
N LEU A 68 6.01 3.89 -2.46
CA LEU A 68 6.38 5.15 -3.12
C LEU A 68 6.78 4.95 -4.59
N SER A 69 6.37 3.86 -5.24
CA SER A 69 6.53 3.76 -6.69
C SER A 69 5.27 4.30 -7.36
N VAL A 70 5.23 5.61 -7.57
CA VAL A 70 4.27 6.21 -8.49
C VAL A 70 4.82 5.94 -9.89
N VAL A 71 4.26 4.96 -10.58
CA VAL A 71 4.46 4.82 -12.02
C VAL A 71 3.49 5.80 -12.66
N THR A 72 3.99 6.97 -13.08
CA THR A 72 3.25 7.86 -13.97
C THR A 72 3.30 7.25 -15.36
N LEU A 73 2.22 6.60 -15.76
CA LEU A 73 1.95 6.37 -17.17
C LEU A 73 1.54 7.74 -17.73
N GLU A 74 2.26 8.23 -18.73
CA GLU A 74 1.79 9.38 -19.51
C GLU A 74 0.56 8.90 -20.28
N ASP A 75 -0.61 9.36 -19.87
CA ASP A 75 -1.85 9.03 -20.56
C ASP A 75 -1.86 9.73 -21.92
N GLU A 76 -1.83 8.93 -22.98
CA GLU A 76 -2.06 9.34 -24.36
C GLU A 76 -3.58 9.36 -24.59
N PHE A 77 -4.31 10.22 -23.87
CA PHE A 77 -5.75 10.41 -24.09
C PHE A 77 -5.99 11.21 -25.37
N ASP A 78 -6.89 10.70 -26.22
CA ASP A 78 -7.38 11.42 -27.40
C ASP A 78 -8.08 12.72 -26.98
N GLU A 79 -8.13 13.73 -27.85
CA GLU A 79 -8.74 15.03 -27.50
C GLU A 79 -10.21 14.94 -27.07
N LYS A 80 -10.89 13.84 -27.45
CA LYS A 80 -12.27 13.55 -27.06
C LYS A 80 -12.40 13.07 -25.61
N ASP A 81 -11.32 12.60 -25.00
CA ASP A 81 -11.26 12.13 -23.62
C ASP A 81 -10.69 13.19 -22.66
N LYS A 82 -10.41 14.41 -23.16
CA LYS A 82 -10.00 15.55 -22.33
C LYS A 82 -11.17 15.99 -21.46
N TYR A 83 -11.00 15.83 -20.15
CA TYR A 83 -11.99 16.26 -19.15
C TYR A 83 -11.79 17.72 -18.79
N GLU A 84 -12.67 18.61 -19.29
CA GLU A 84 -12.67 20.01 -18.91
C GLU A 84 -13.34 20.22 -17.55
N THR A 85 -12.51 20.22 -16.50
CA THR A 85 -12.93 20.39 -15.10
C THR A 85 -13.81 21.62 -14.81
N GLN A 86 -13.79 22.65 -15.67
CA GLN A 86 -14.55 23.89 -15.47
C GLN A 86 -16.03 23.74 -15.84
N GLU A 87 -16.34 23.03 -16.93
CA GLU A 87 -17.72 22.92 -17.43
C GLU A 87 -18.57 21.95 -16.58
N GLU A 88 -17.92 20.94 -15.99
CA GLU A 88 -18.60 19.87 -15.25
C GLU A 88 -18.78 20.16 -13.75
N GLY A 89 -18.30 21.32 -13.26
CA GLY A 89 -18.41 21.67 -11.84
C GLY A 89 -17.59 20.74 -10.95
N PHE A 90 -16.32 20.50 -11.31
CA PHE A 90 -15.46 19.56 -10.61
C PHE A 90 -15.30 19.90 -9.12
N MET A 91 -15.82 19.03 -8.25
CA MET A 91 -15.69 19.14 -6.81
C MET A 91 -14.78 18.04 -6.28
N MET A 92 -13.80 18.41 -5.46
CA MET A 92 -12.92 17.45 -4.81
C MET A 92 -12.86 17.69 -3.31
N GLY A 93 -13.08 16.60 -2.56
CA GLY A 93 -12.96 16.55 -1.11
C GLY A 93 -11.94 15.49 -0.71
N PHE A 94 -11.06 15.82 0.23
CA PHE A 94 -10.02 14.90 0.69
C PHE A 94 -9.93 14.85 2.21
N ARG A 95 -9.34 13.77 2.72
CA ARG A 95 -9.01 13.58 4.13
C ARG A 95 -7.68 12.85 4.26
N LEU A 96 -6.90 13.23 5.27
CA LEU A 96 -5.69 12.50 5.62
C LEU A 96 -5.91 11.69 6.89
N GLU A 97 -5.80 10.38 6.75
CA GLU A 97 -5.94 9.45 7.86
C GLU A 97 -4.60 8.82 8.22
N ARG A 98 -4.36 8.66 9.52
CA ARG A 98 -3.27 7.80 9.99
C ARG A 98 -3.69 6.35 9.81
N SER A 99 -2.88 5.57 9.11
CA SER A 99 -3.10 4.14 8.85
C SER A 99 -3.49 3.34 10.11
N THR A 100 -2.96 3.71 11.28
CA THR A 100 -3.19 2.98 12.54
C THR A 100 -4.41 3.43 13.35
N SER A 101 -4.92 4.66 13.18
CA SER A 101 -5.97 5.21 14.05
C SER A 101 -7.22 5.69 13.33
N GLY A 102 -7.22 5.74 11.98
CA GLY A 102 -8.36 6.21 11.19
C GLY A 102 -8.82 7.62 11.60
N SER A 103 -7.95 8.40 12.23
CA SER A 103 -8.28 9.72 12.76
C SER A 103 -7.71 10.80 11.88
N LEU A 104 -8.57 11.66 11.35
CA LEU A 104 -8.15 12.91 10.73
C LEU A 104 -7.31 13.72 11.72
N ARG A 105 -6.09 14.08 11.31
CA ARG A 105 -5.35 15.16 11.96
C ARG A 105 -5.74 16.45 11.27
N SER A 106 -6.76 17.14 11.77
CA SER A 106 -7.04 18.52 11.37
C SER A 106 -6.50 19.55 12.36
N ASN A 107 -5.70 19.14 13.36
CA ASN A 107 -5.17 20.09 14.34
C ASN A 107 -4.29 21.12 13.60
N PRO A 108 -4.73 22.39 13.50
CA PRO A 108 -4.06 23.41 12.68
C PRO A 108 -2.66 23.75 13.20
N ARG A 109 -2.34 23.36 14.45
CA ARG A 109 -0.98 23.52 15.02
C ARG A 109 0.06 22.59 14.39
N TYR A 110 -0.36 21.41 13.91
CA TYR A 110 0.55 20.39 13.41
C TYR A 110 0.42 20.17 11.91
N LEU A 111 -0.61 20.72 11.28
CA LEU A 111 -0.92 20.42 9.90
C LEU A 111 -1.61 21.62 9.25
N LYS A 112 -0.97 22.13 8.19
CA LYS A 112 -1.48 23.22 7.36
C LYS A 112 -1.69 22.69 5.95
N TRP A 113 -2.94 22.67 5.51
CA TRP A 113 -3.28 22.28 4.16
C TRP A 113 -3.04 23.43 3.20
N ILE A 114 -2.44 23.14 2.05
CA ILE A 114 -2.22 24.11 0.99
C ILE A 114 -2.57 23.42 -0.32
N ALA A 115 -3.67 23.83 -0.94
CA ALA A 115 -4.01 23.40 -2.29
C ALA A 115 -3.45 24.41 -3.30
N ARG A 116 -2.83 23.91 -4.37
CA ARG A 116 -2.27 24.72 -5.44
C ARG A 116 -2.72 24.20 -6.78
N TYR A 117 -3.23 25.11 -7.60
CA TYR A 117 -3.48 24.85 -9.01
C TYR A 117 -2.31 25.40 -9.81
N ARG A 118 -1.79 24.60 -10.75
CA ARG A 118 -0.73 24.99 -11.66
C ARG A 118 -1.11 24.65 -13.08
N GLU A 119 -0.94 25.62 -13.95
CA GLU A 119 -1.04 25.44 -15.39
C GLU A 119 0.37 25.41 -15.97
N ILE A 120 0.68 24.32 -16.69
CA ILE A 120 1.95 24.13 -17.38
C ILE A 120 1.62 23.95 -18.86
N VAL A 121 2.11 24.87 -19.69
CA VAL A 121 1.94 24.81 -21.15
C VAL A 121 3.34 24.82 -21.76
N ASP A 122 3.63 23.84 -22.60
CA ASP A 122 4.95 23.66 -23.25
C ASP A 122 6.13 23.60 -22.26
N GLY A 123 5.92 22.98 -21.10
CA GLY A 123 6.94 22.86 -20.05
C GLY A 123 7.18 24.15 -19.25
N VAL A 124 6.50 25.24 -19.60
CA VAL A 124 6.60 26.53 -18.90
C VAL A 124 5.40 26.69 -17.95
N LYS A 125 5.68 27.04 -16.69
CA LYS A 125 4.64 27.38 -15.70
C LYS A 125 4.01 28.71 -16.10
N LYS A 126 2.74 28.69 -16.50
CA LYS A 126 2.00 29.90 -16.87
C LYS A 126 1.23 30.50 -15.70
N HIS A 127 0.65 29.67 -14.85
CA HIS A 127 -0.17 30.14 -13.73
C HIS A 127 0.04 29.27 -12.47
N GLU A 128 0.14 29.87 -11.29
CA GLU A 128 0.10 29.18 -9.99
C GLU A 128 -0.82 29.95 -9.05
N ARG A 129 -1.87 29.31 -8.55
CA ARG A 129 -2.81 29.89 -7.57
C ARG A 129 -3.02 28.98 -6.37
N LEU A 130 -3.35 29.59 -5.25
CA LEU A 130 -3.68 28.90 -4.00
C LEU A 130 -5.20 28.76 -3.91
N ILE A 131 -5.69 27.53 -3.78
CA ILE A 131 -7.12 27.28 -3.61
C ILE A 131 -7.42 27.24 -2.12
N ALA A 132 -8.46 27.96 -1.71
CA ALA A 132 -8.92 27.95 -0.33
C ALA A 132 -9.50 26.57 0.03
N LEU A 133 -9.27 26.16 1.27
CA LEU A 133 -9.70 24.87 1.79
C LEU A 133 -10.55 25.10 3.03
N HIS A 134 -11.71 24.45 3.06
CA HIS A 134 -12.62 24.51 4.21
C HIS A 134 -13.14 23.10 4.56
N PRO A 135 -13.61 22.89 5.79
CA PRO A 135 -14.35 21.68 6.12
C PRO A 135 -15.62 21.62 5.26
N CYS A 136 -15.87 20.49 4.59
CA CYS A 136 -17.04 20.32 3.73
C CYS A 136 -18.33 20.49 4.54
N THR A 137 -19.23 21.33 4.03
CA THR A 137 -20.59 21.49 4.56
C THR A 137 -21.56 20.50 3.90
N GLU A 138 -22.77 20.37 4.43
CA GLU A 138 -23.83 19.56 3.79
C GLU A 138 -24.17 20.06 2.38
N GLU A 139 -24.05 21.36 2.14
CA GLU A 139 -24.24 21.97 0.81
C GLU A 139 -23.14 21.51 -0.16
N ASP A 140 -21.88 21.48 0.28
CA ASP A 140 -20.79 20.95 -0.54
C ASP A 140 -20.98 19.46 -0.82
N TYR A 141 -21.51 18.71 0.16
CA TYR A 141 -21.81 17.30 -0.03
C TYR A 141 -22.91 17.03 -1.05
N ALA A 142 -23.81 17.99 -1.26
CA ALA A 142 -24.86 17.91 -2.28
C ALA A 142 -24.33 18.21 -3.69
N LYS A 143 -23.25 18.97 -3.81
CA LYS A 143 -22.60 19.29 -5.09
C LYS A 143 -21.79 18.11 -5.66
N PHE A 144 -21.38 17.14 -4.83
CA PHE A 144 -20.66 15.97 -5.34
C PHE A 144 -21.54 15.07 -6.21
N HIS A 145 -20.94 14.54 -7.27
CA HIS A 145 -21.56 13.46 -8.05
C HIS A 145 -21.90 12.26 -7.17
N GLN A 146 -22.96 11.55 -7.55
CA GLN A 146 -23.41 10.38 -6.81
C GLN A 146 -22.34 9.28 -6.86
N PRO A 147 -21.92 8.75 -5.71
CA PRO A 147 -20.92 7.69 -5.69
C PRO A 147 -21.49 6.41 -6.30
N ALA A 148 -20.64 5.61 -6.93
CA ALA A 148 -21.01 4.28 -7.37
C ALA A 148 -21.57 3.43 -6.20
N LYS A 149 -22.49 2.52 -6.48
CA LYS A 149 -23.18 1.69 -5.46
C LYS A 149 -22.23 1.02 -4.46
N ARG A 150 -21.06 0.57 -4.93
CA ARG A 150 -20.02 -0.07 -4.08
C ARG A 150 -19.34 0.91 -3.12
N ALA A 151 -19.23 2.18 -3.50
CA ALA A 151 -18.57 3.22 -2.73
C ALA A 151 -19.55 4.02 -1.84
N ALA A 152 -20.86 3.96 -2.10
CA ALA A 152 -21.88 4.72 -1.38
C ALA A 152 -21.81 4.54 0.14
N ALA A 153 -21.73 3.29 0.63
CA ALA A 153 -21.63 3.00 2.06
C ALA A 153 -20.36 3.58 2.71
N HIS A 154 -19.25 3.60 1.97
CA HIS A 154 -18.00 4.19 2.44
C HIS A 154 -18.11 5.72 2.50
N VAL A 155 -18.70 6.34 1.48
CA VAL A 155 -18.92 7.80 1.44
C VAL A 155 -19.85 8.26 2.56
N GLU A 156 -20.96 7.55 2.81
CA GLU A 156 -21.85 7.88 3.93
C GLU A 156 -21.16 7.77 5.29
N LYS A 157 -20.33 6.75 5.49
CA LYS A 157 -19.52 6.60 6.69
C LYS A 157 -18.57 7.78 6.87
N MET A 158 -18.02 8.33 5.78
CA MET A 158 -17.18 9.51 5.82
C MET A 158 -17.96 10.77 6.21
N LYS A 159 -19.14 10.99 5.60
CA LYS A 159 -20.06 12.10 5.93
C LYS A 159 -20.45 12.10 7.42
N LYS A 160 -20.84 10.95 7.96
CA LYS A 160 -21.27 10.78 9.37
C LYS A 160 -20.12 10.84 10.38
N SER A 161 -18.87 10.73 9.94
CA SER A 161 -17.74 10.77 10.87
C SER A 161 -17.57 12.19 11.43
N ARG A 162 -17.31 12.32 12.74
CA ARG A 162 -17.00 13.60 13.43
C ARG A 162 -15.84 14.40 12.82
N ARG A 163 -15.20 13.90 11.77
CA ARG A 163 -13.96 14.40 11.23
C ARG A 163 -14.08 14.91 9.78
N GLY A 164 -15.18 14.66 9.07
CA GLY A 164 -15.49 15.27 7.78
C GLY A 164 -14.44 15.12 6.67
N LEU A 165 -14.72 15.71 5.51
CA LEU A 165 -13.76 15.94 4.43
C LEU A 165 -13.33 17.42 4.43
N MET A 166 -12.18 17.72 3.85
CA MET A 166 -11.79 19.07 3.46
C MET A 166 -12.15 19.27 1.99
N CYS A 167 -12.93 20.29 1.69
CA CYS A 167 -13.37 20.65 0.35
C CYS A 167 -12.50 21.78 -0.21
N LEU A 168 -12.35 21.77 -1.53
CA LEU A 168 -11.81 22.88 -2.30
C LEU A 168 -12.93 23.87 -2.59
N ASP A 169 -12.70 25.15 -2.30
CA ASP A 169 -13.61 26.22 -2.69
C ASP A 169 -13.17 26.82 -4.02
N TRP A 170 -13.94 26.53 -5.07
CA TRP A 170 -13.75 27.08 -6.42
C TRP A 170 -14.56 28.36 -6.65
N ALA A 171 -15.53 28.68 -5.79
CA ALA A 171 -16.58 29.66 -6.08
C ALA A 171 -16.14 31.12 -5.91
N ASN A 172 -15.02 31.37 -5.24
CA ASN A 172 -14.50 32.72 -4.99
C ASN A 172 -13.62 33.26 -6.13
N GLU A 173 -13.58 32.62 -7.29
CA GLU A 173 -12.66 32.99 -8.36
C GLU A 173 -13.41 33.53 -9.59
N ASN A 174 -13.32 34.85 -9.80
CA ASN A 174 -13.48 35.43 -11.11
C ASN A 174 -12.34 34.88 -11.98
N PHE A 175 -12.67 33.98 -12.90
CA PHE A 175 -11.80 33.53 -13.97
C PHE A 175 -11.62 34.70 -14.96
N GLN A 176 -10.66 35.58 -14.71
CA GLN A 176 -10.18 36.59 -15.66
C GLN A 176 -8.69 36.40 -15.91
#